data_AF-A0A7C2Y9D5-F1
#
_entry.id   AF-A0A7C2Y9D5-F1
#
_cell.length_a   1.000
_cell.length_b   1.000
_cell.length_c   1.000
_cell.angle_alpha   90.00
_cell.angle_beta   90.00
_cell.angle_gamma   90.00
#
_symmetry.space_group_name_H-M   'P 1'
#
loop_
_entity.id
_entity.type
_entity.pdbx_description
1 polymer ?
#
loop_
_entity_poly.entity_id
_entity_poly.type
_entity_poly.pdbx_seq_one_letter_code
_entity_poly.pdbx_strand_id
1 'polypeptide(L)' 'EDVQHFVESIHLSYARIETRMVDLQKYKRTGFTGECRFALHPALPENYRQALHLLAEFAFFSGVGSHTTMGLGQARQKR' A
#
# COMPACT_ATOMS: atom_id res chain seq x y z
N GLU A 1 9.61 8.29 -19.21
CA GLU A 1 10.80 7.49 -18.81
C GLU A 1 11.05 7.54 -17.31
N ASP A 2 11.00 8.70 -16.66
CA ASP A 2 11.26 8.84 -15.21
C ASP A 2 10.34 8.03 -14.29
N VAL A 3 9.04 8.01 -14.58
CA VAL A 3 8.06 7.24 -13.78
C VAL A 3 8.33 5.74 -13.87
N GLN A 4 8.80 5.26 -15.02
CA GLN A 4 9.08 3.84 -15.22
C GLN A 4 10.33 3.40 -14.45
N HIS A 5 11.40 4.18 -14.51
CA HIS A 5 12.60 3.97 -13.68
C HIS A 5 12.29 4.05 -12.18
N PHE A 6 11.38 4.95 -11.79
CA PHE A 6 10.90 5.02 -10.41
C PHE A 6 10.17 3.74 -9.99
N VAL A 7 9.26 3.23 -10.81
CA VAL A 7 8.55 1.97 -10.50
C VAL A 7 9.51 0.79 -10.42
N GLU A 8 10.49 0.71 -11.33
CA GLU A 8 11.51 -0.34 -11.31
C GLU A 8 12.43 -0.27 -10.08
N SER A 9 12.53 0.90 -9.45
CA SER A 9 13.29 1.09 -8.21
C SER A 9 12.58 0.59 -6.94
N ILE A 10 11.33 0.12 -7.04
CA ILE A 10 10.52 -0.36 -5.91
C ILE A 10 10.04 -1.78 -6.23
N HIS A 11 10.34 -2.73 -5.36
CA HIS A 11 9.87 -4.11 -5.56
C HIS A 11 9.25 -4.70 -4.30
N LEU A 12 8.26 -5.58 -4.51
CA LEU A 12 7.61 -6.34 -3.45
C LEU A 12 8.56 -7.46 -2.99
N SER A 13 9.21 -7.28 -1.84
CA SER A 13 10.19 -8.23 -1.30
C SER A 13 9.57 -9.31 -0.43
N TYR A 14 8.39 -9.04 0.13
CA TYR A 14 7.63 -10.00 0.92
C TYR A 14 6.13 -9.72 0.78
N ALA A 15 5.33 -10.77 0.69
CA ALA A 15 3.88 -10.67 0.75
C ALA A 15 3.28 -11.90 1.44
N ARG A 16 2.51 -11.65 2.50
CA ARG A 16 1.60 -12.63 3.09
C ARG A 16 0.22 -11.99 3.10
N ILE A 17 -0.51 -12.24 2.01
CA ILE A 17 -1.84 -11.71 1.76
C ILE A 17 -2.84 -12.84 1.62
N GLU A 18 -4.07 -12.58 2.04
CA GLU A 18 -5.19 -13.50 1.88
C GLU A 18 -6.40 -12.75 1.32
N THR A 19 -7.18 -13.44 0.49
CA THR A 19 -8.43 -12.91 -0.06
C THR A 19 -9.50 -12.95 1.03
N ARG A 20 -10.18 -11.82 1.23
CA ARG A 20 -11.28 -11.71 2.19
C ARG A 20 -12.49 -11.04 1.54
N MET A 21 -13.66 -11.64 1.74
CA MET A 21 -14.93 -11.02 1.39
C MET A 21 -15.47 -10.27 2.61
N VAL A 22 -15.88 -9.02 2.40
CA VAL A 22 -16.53 -8.18 3.41
C VAL A 22 -17.97 -7.93 3.00
N ASP A 23 -18.89 -8.08 3.94
CA ASP A 23 -20.29 -7.74 3.75
C ASP A 23 -20.51 -6.27 4.13
N LEU A 24 -20.92 -5.45 3.15
CA LEU A 24 -21.22 -4.02 3.33
C LEU A 24 -22.73 -3.77 3.40
N GLN A 25 -23.50 -4.77 3.87
CA GLN A 25 -24.97 -4.81 3.97
C GLN A 25 -25.68 -4.81 2.62
N LYS A 26 -25.45 -3.80 1.77
CA LYS A 26 -26.09 -3.67 0.45
C LYS A 26 -25.50 -4.60 -0.60
N TYR A 27 -24.21 -4.91 -0.47
CA TYR A 27 -23.48 -5.79 -1.37
C TYR A 27 -22.25 -6.35 -0.66
N LYS A 28 -21.70 -7.42 -1.20
CA LYS A 28 -20.44 -8.02 -0.75
C LYS A 28 -19.31 -7.55 -1.63
N ARG A 29 -18.13 -7.39 -1.04
CA ARG A 29 -16.92 -6.99 -1.78
C ARG A 29 -15.76 -7.91 -1.43
N THR A 30 -15.17 -8.48 -2.46
CA THR A 30 -13.93 -9.26 -2.35
C THR A 30 -12.73 -8.33 -2.45
N GLY A 31 -11.79 -8.47 -1.53
CA GLY A 31 -10.51 -7.78 -1.52
C GLY A 31 -9.43 -8.65 -0.89
N PHE A 32 -8.35 -8.04 -0.42
CA PHE A 32 -7.28 -8.73 0.28
C PHE A 32 -6.93 -8.04 1.60
N THR A 33 -6.35 -8.80 2.52
CA THR A 33 -5.73 -8.29 3.74
C THR A 33 -4.41 -9.03 3.97
N GLY A 34 -3.49 -8.42 4.71
CA GLY A 34 -2.21 -9.05 5.02
C GLY A 34 -1.07 -8.08 5.23
N GLU A 35 0.14 -8.59 5.12
CA GLU A 35 1.39 -7.85 5.23
C GLU A 35 2.16 -7.90 3.92
N CYS A 36 2.69 -6.75 3.51
CA CYS A 36 3.64 -6.64 2.42
C CYS A 36 4.87 -5.84 2.88
N ARG A 37 6.02 -6.12 2.26
CA ARG A 37 7.24 -5.31 2.39
C ARG A 37 7.71 -4.92 1.00
N PHE A 38 8.05 -3.65 0.87
CA PHE A 38 8.64 -3.09 -0.33
C PHE A 38 10.10 -2.79 -0.04
N ALA A 39 10.99 -3.25 -0.91
CA ALA A 39 12.38 -2.89 -0.88
C ALA A 39 12.64 -1.82 -1.95
N LEU A 40 13.45 -0.84 -1.57
CA LEU A 40 13.79 0.32 -2.40
C LEU A 40 15.20 0.14 -2.92
N HIS A 41 15.40 0.40 -4.21
CA HIS A 41 16.72 0.35 -4.82
C HIS A 41 17.63 1.40 -4.15
N PRO A 42 18.91 1.08 -3.83
CA PRO A 42 19.81 2.02 -3.18
C PRO A 42 19.99 3.34 -3.93
N ALA A 43 19.96 3.28 -5.27
CA ALA A 43 20.10 4.45 -6.13
C ALA A 43 18.84 5.34 -6.22
N LEU A 44 17.71 4.95 -5.61
CA LEU A 44 16.52 5.81 -5.57
C LEU A 44 16.88 7.15 -4.91
N PRO A 45 16.54 8.32 -5.46
CA PRO A 45 16.89 9.57 -4.78
C PRO A 45 16.19 9.73 -3.43
N GLU A 46 16.84 10.43 -2.50
CA GLU A 46 16.40 10.52 -1.10
C GLU A 46 15.03 11.18 -0.92
N ASN A 47 14.71 12.20 -1.72
CA ASN A 47 13.41 12.84 -1.73
C ASN A 47 12.27 11.86 -2.07
N TYR A 48 12.53 10.89 -2.95
CA TYR A 48 11.55 9.84 -3.27
C TYR A 48 11.39 8.83 -2.12
N ARG A 49 12.49 8.46 -1.45
CA ARG A 49 12.42 7.62 -0.24
C ARG A 49 11.58 8.27 0.86
N GLN A 50 11.82 9.55 1.11
CA GLN A 50 11.07 10.32 2.10
C GLN A 50 9.60 10.45 1.72
N ALA A 51 9.29 10.71 0.45
CA ALA A 51 7.90 10.75 -0.03
C ALA A 51 7.19 9.39 0.13
N LEU A 52 7.87 8.28 -0.19
CA LEU A 52 7.32 6.94 0.01
C LEU A 52 7.05 6.63 1.49
N HIS A 53 7.99 7.00 2.38
CA HIS A 53 7.81 6.85 3.81
C HIS A 53 6.61 7.65 4.31
N LEU A 54 6.52 8.93 3.91
CA LEU A 54 5.41 9.82 4.26
C LEU A 54 4.06 9.29 3.74
N LEU A 55 4.01 8.78 2.51
CA LEU A 55 2.80 8.17 1.97
C LEU A 55 2.40 6.89 2.73
N ALA A 56 3.38 6.08 3.14
CA ALA A 56 3.13 4.87 3.92
C ALA A 56 2.61 5.17 5.33
N GLU A 57 3.09 6.23 5.98
CA GLU A 57 2.54 6.71 7.25
C GLU A 57 1.16 7.35 7.06
N PHE A 58 0.98 8.15 6.00
CA PHE A 58 -0.29 8.81 5.69
C PHE A 58 -1.42 7.80 5.40
N ALA A 59 -1.09 6.63 4.85
CA ALA A 59 -2.05 5.57 4.57
C ALA A 59 -2.86 5.12 5.80
N PHE A 60 -2.33 5.30 7.01
CA PHE A 60 -3.07 5.08 8.26
C PHE A 60 -4.28 6.00 8.41
N PHE A 61 -4.16 7.24 7.93
CA PHE A 61 -5.21 8.24 8.04
C PHE A 61 -6.15 8.23 6.83
N SER A 62 -5.59 8.11 5.62
CA SER A 62 -6.38 8.17 4.39
C SER A 62 -7.07 6.87 4.02
N GLY A 63 -6.53 5.74 4.48
CA GLY A 63 -6.75 4.45 3.85
C GLY A 63 -6.17 4.39 2.42
N VAL A 64 -6.27 3.23 1.78
CA VAL A 64 -5.72 2.94 0.46
C VAL A 64 -6.79 2.30 -0.43
N GLY A 65 -6.92 2.81 -1.66
CA GLY A 65 -7.87 2.28 -2.64
C GLY A 65 -9.28 2.84 -2.45
N SER A 66 -10.30 2.01 -2.66
CA SER A 66 -11.70 2.44 -2.69
C SER A 66 -12.43 2.18 -1.37
N HIS A 67 -13.48 2.95 -1.08
CA HIS A 67 -14.38 2.74 0.07
C HIS A 67 -13.67 2.89 1.43
N THR A 68 -12.68 3.77 1.49
CA THR A 68 -11.91 4.04 2.72
C THR A 68 -12.77 4.64 3.83
N THR A 69 -13.76 5.47 3.46
CA THR A 69 -14.77 6.01 4.37
C THR A 69 -15.73 4.96 4.93
N MET A 70 -15.77 3.76 4.33
CA MET A 70 -16.54 2.61 4.79
C MET A 70 -15.67 1.60 5.56
N GLY A 71 -14.44 1.99 5.93
CA GLY A 71 -13.51 1.17 6.70
C GLY A 71 -12.67 0.17 5.87
N LEU A 72 -12.81 0.15 4.54
CA LEU A 72 -11.94 -0.67 3.68
C LEU A 72 -10.59 0.01 3.45
N GLY A 73 -9.59 -0.78 3.03
CA GLY A 73 -8.29 -0.21 2.64
C GLY A 73 -7.47 0.37 3.79
N GLN A 74 -7.84 0.10 5.04
CA GLN A 74 -7.04 0.52 6.20
C GLN A 74 -5.67 -0.16 6.16
N ALA A 75 -4.62 0.66 6.12
CA ALA A 75 -3.24 0.21 6.03
C ALA A 75 -2.40 1.02 7.02
N ARG A 76 -1.32 0.44 7.53
CA ARG A 76 -0.37 1.14 8.38
C ARG A 76 1.03 0.64 8.10
N GLN A 77 2.00 1.52 8.17
CA GLN A 77 3.39 1.11 8.15
C GLN A 77 3.69 0.23 9.39
N LYS A 78 4.28 -0.94 9.18
CA LYS A 78 4.88 -1.71 10.26
C LYS A 78 6.25 -1.13 10.58
N ARG A 79 6.49 -0.86 11.86
CA ARG A 79 7.81 -0.49 12.40
C ARG A 79 8.72 -1.70 12.46
#